data_AF-A0A2D8KNF7-F1
#
_entry.id   AF-A0A2D8KNF7-F1
#
_cell.length_a   1.000
_cell.length_b   1.000
_cell.length_c   1.000
_cell.angle_alpha   90.00
_cell.angle_beta   90.00
_cell.angle_gamma   90.00
#
_symmetry.space_group_name_H-M   'P 1'
#
loop_
_entity.id
_entity.type
_entity.pdbx_description
1 polymer ?
#
loop_
_entity_poly.entity_id
_entity_poly.type
_entity_poly.pdbx_seq_one_letter_code
_entity_poly.pdbx_strand_id
1 'polypeptide(L)'
;MSSHKVVIFDLDGVIVDTAKFHFQAWKKLANDLGFDFTHEQNEQLKGVSRVESLKKILKWGDMELSEEEFNRQMALKNDNYLSYVEEMDENEILPGVPKVLSYLKEN
;
A
#
# COMPACT_ATOMS: atom_id res chain seq x y z
N MET A 1 -19.83 -35.91 -5.87
CA MET A 1 -18.80 -34.95 -6.31
C MET A 1 -18.05 -34.49 -5.08
N SER A 2 -16.71 -34.61 -5.07
CA SER A 2 -15.90 -34.03 -3.99
C SER A 2 -15.92 -32.50 -4.14
N SER A 3 -16.49 -31.80 -3.16
CA SER A 3 -16.41 -30.34 -3.09
C SER A 3 -15.00 -29.98 -2.64
N HIS A 4 -14.22 -29.41 -3.55
CA HIS A 4 -12.93 -28.83 -3.20
C HIS A 4 -13.18 -27.51 -2.48
N LYS A 5 -12.67 -27.39 -1.27
CA LYS A 5 -12.70 -26.13 -0.52
C LYS A 5 -11.49 -25.30 -0.94
N VAL A 6 -11.73 -24.05 -1.34
CA VAL A 6 -10.70 -23.11 -1.74
C VAL A 6 -10.75 -21.92 -0.80
N VAL A 7 -9.59 -21.42 -0.40
CA VAL A 7 -9.44 -20.18 0.37
C VAL A 7 -8.70 -19.17 -0.49
N ILE A 8 -9.25 -17.97 -0.65
CA ILE A 8 -8.64 -16.85 -1.37
C ILE A 8 -8.22 -15.84 -0.31
N PHE A 9 -6.93 -15.46 -0.32
CA PHE A 9 -6.38 -14.48 0.59
C PHE A 9 -6.17 -13.16 -0.16
N ASP A 10 -6.50 -12.06 0.51
CA ASP A 10 -5.89 -10.77 0.21
C ASP A 10 -4.43 -10.77 0.72
N LEU A 11 -3.62 -9.80 0.30
CA LEU A 11 -2.21 -9.70 0.70
C LEU A 11 -2.03 -8.77 1.91
N ASP A 12 -2.44 -7.51 1.76
CA ASP A 12 -2.11 -6.43 2.67
C ASP A 12 -2.97 -6.51 3.94
N GLY A 13 -2.32 -6.57 5.10
CA GLY A 13 -3.00 -6.74 6.39
C GLY A 13 -3.59 -8.14 6.62
N VAL A 14 -3.36 -9.09 5.69
CA VAL A 14 -3.81 -10.49 5.80
C VAL A 14 -2.63 -11.45 5.81
N ILE A 15 -1.71 -11.33 4.86
CA ILE A 15 -0.49 -12.15 4.77
C ILE A 15 0.71 -11.37 5.32
N VAL A 16 0.83 -10.09 4.98
CA VAL A 16 1.93 -9.19 5.34
C VAL A 16 1.40 -7.78 5.64
N ASP A 17 2.15 -6.94 6.37
CA ASP A 17 1.82 -5.53 6.57
C ASP A 17 2.61 -4.60 5.62
N THR A 18 2.04 -4.35 4.44
CA THR A 18 2.58 -3.39 3.46
C THR A 18 1.98 -2.00 3.58
N ALA A 19 0.98 -1.80 4.46
CA ALA A 19 0.27 -0.53 4.59
C ALA A 19 1.22 0.59 5.03
N LYS A 20 2.21 0.25 5.85
CA LYS A 20 3.30 1.15 6.25
C LYS A 20 4.13 1.66 5.07
N PHE A 21 4.38 0.84 4.05
CA PHE A 21 5.15 1.24 2.86
C PHE A 21 4.33 2.13 1.94
N HIS A 22 3.02 1.90 1.84
CA HIS A 22 2.11 2.83 1.17
C HIS A 22 2.13 4.20 1.84
N PHE A 23 2.04 4.24 3.17
CA PHE A 23 2.13 5.48 3.92
C PHE A 23 3.47 6.19 3.69
N GLN A 24 4.60 5.49 3.81
CA GLN A 24 5.93 6.06 3.58
C GLN A 24 6.08 6.62 2.17
N ALA A 25 5.59 5.92 1.15
CA ALA A 25 5.68 6.37 -0.24
C ALA A 25 4.83 7.62 -0.50
N TRP A 26 3.62 7.68 0.05
CA TRP A 26 2.79 8.88 -0.03
C TRP A 26 3.36 10.04 0.77
N LYS A 27 3.92 9.77 1.95
CA LYS A 27 4.56 10.78 2.79
C LYS A 27 5.77 11.40 2.10
N LYS A 28 6.60 10.56 1.48
CA LYS A 28 7.73 11.02 0.68
C LYS A 28 7.26 11.93 -0.47
N LEU A 29 6.25 11.50 -1.23
CA LEU A 29 5.69 12.31 -2.32
C LEU A 29 5.18 13.66 -1.83
N ALA A 30 4.40 13.71 -0.75
CA ALA A 30 3.89 14.96 -0.20
C ALA A 30 5.04 15.90 0.22
N ASN A 31 6.04 15.35 0.92
CA ASN A 31 7.21 16.11 1.36
C ASN A 31 8.02 16.66 0.19
N ASP A 32 8.21 15.86 -0.87
CA ASP A 32 8.90 16.29 -2.09
C ASP A 32 8.13 17.41 -2.81
N LEU A 33 6.80 17.48 -2.63
CA LEU A 33 5.93 18.55 -3.12
C LEU A 33 5.83 19.76 -2.16
N GLY A 34 6.45 19.67 -0.98
CA GLY A 34 6.58 20.79 -0.03
C GLY A 34 5.55 20.83 1.10
N PHE A 35 4.80 19.76 1.35
CA PHE A 35 3.86 19.67 2.47
C PHE A 35 3.91 18.30 3.18
N ASP A 36 3.53 18.26 4.45
CA ASP A 36 3.55 16.99 5.22
C ASP A 36 2.27 16.17 5.02
N PHE A 37 2.39 14.87 5.25
CA PHE A 37 1.31 13.90 5.16
C PHE A 37 1.25 13.05 6.43
N THR A 38 0.08 13.07 7.08
CA THR A 38 -0.14 12.51 8.41
C THR A 38 -0.75 11.11 8.34
N HIS A 39 -0.66 10.36 9.45
CA HIS A 39 -1.32 9.07 9.57
C HIS A 39 -2.85 9.20 9.50
N GLU A 40 -3.42 10.27 10.07
CA GLU A 40 -4.87 10.54 10.04
C GLU A 40 -5.38 10.74 8.60
N GLN A 41 -4.57 11.37 7.73
CA GLN A 41 -4.88 11.47 6.31
C GLN A 41 -4.70 10.12 5.58
N ASN A 42 -3.69 9.34 5.94
CA ASN A 42 -3.47 8.00 5.38
C ASN A 42 -4.63 7.04 5.63
N GLU A 43 -5.23 7.09 6.82
CA GLU A 43 -6.44 6.31 7.13
C GLU A 43 -7.58 6.60 6.15
N GLN A 44 -7.70 7.85 5.66
CA GLN A 44 -8.72 8.23 4.67
C GLN A 44 -8.43 7.73 3.26
N LEU A 45 -7.25 7.14 3.02
CA LEU A 45 -6.86 6.53 1.74
C LEU A 45 -7.09 5.02 1.70
N LYS A 46 -7.45 4.38 2.83
CA LYS A 46 -7.73 2.94 2.87
C LYS A 46 -8.92 2.61 1.95
N GLY A 47 -8.70 1.65 1.03
CA GLY A 47 -9.69 1.27 0.02
C GLY A 47 -9.88 2.27 -1.11
N VAL A 48 -9.09 3.35 -1.16
CA VAL A 48 -9.12 4.35 -2.23
C VAL A 48 -8.11 3.96 -3.31
N SER A 49 -8.47 4.15 -4.58
CA SER A 49 -7.53 3.88 -5.69
C SER A 49 -6.30 4.80 -5.62
N ARG A 50 -5.19 4.40 -6.26
CA ARG A 50 -3.97 5.22 -6.27
C ARG A 50 -4.19 6.61 -6.89
N VAL A 51 -4.97 6.68 -7.96
CA VAL A 51 -5.30 7.94 -8.65
C VAL A 51 -6.10 8.87 -7.74
N GLU A 52 -7.16 8.34 -7.12
CA GLU A 52 -7.99 9.13 -6.19
C GLU A 52 -7.23 9.50 -4.91
N SER A 53 -6.27 8.67 -4.50
CA SER A 53 -5.36 8.95 -3.39
C SER A 53 -4.47 10.15 -3.68
N LEU A 54 -3.80 10.20 -4.86
CA LEU A 54 -2.97 11.34 -5.22
C LEU A 54 -3.82 12.62 -5.32
N LYS A 55 -5.02 12.56 -5.91
CA LYS A 55 -5.92 13.72 -5.96
C LYS A 55 -6.27 14.25 -4.56
N LYS A 56 -6.56 13.37 -3.60
CA LYS A 56 -6.81 13.76 -2.20
C LYS A 56 -5.58 14.39 -1.56
N ILE A 57 -4.41 13.80 -1.77
CA ILE A 57 -3.13 14.30 -1.26
C ILE A 57 -2.84 15.71 -1.77
N LEU A 58 -2.96 15.93 -3.08
CA LEU A 58 -2.78 17.25 -3.69
C LEU A 58 -3.79 18.27 -3.16
N LYS A 59 -5.06 17.86 -2.99
CA LYS A 59 -6.09 18.72 -2.40
C LYS A 59 -5.76 19.13 -0.96
N TRP A 60 -5.16 18.25 -0.15
CA TRP A 60 -4.74 18.61 1.21
C TRP A 60 -3.56 19.58 1.22
N GLY A 61 -2.67 19.50 0.22
CA GLY A 61 -1.56 20.42 0.03
C GLY A 61 -1.90 21.71 -0.72
N ASP A 62 -3.17 21.92 -1.09
CA ASP A 62 -3.62 23.03 -1.96
C ASP A 62 -2.80 23.14 -3.27
N MET A 63 -2.51 21.98 -3.87
CA MET A 63 -1.72 21.87 -5.09
C MET A 63 -2.53 21.35 -6.27
N GLU A 64 -2.18 21.85 -7.46
CA GLU A 64 -2.62 21.30 -8.74
C GLU A 64 -1.39 20.98 -9.59
N LEU A 65 -1.40 19.82 -10.22
CA LEU A 65 -0.35 19.37 -11.12
C LEU A 65 -0.89 19.30 -12.54
N SER A 66 -0.02 19.51 -13.53
CA SER A 66 -0.34 19.14 -14.90
C SER A 66 -0.55 17.63 -15.00
N GLU A 67 -1.23 17.16 -16.05
CA GLU A 67 -1.43 15.73 -16.27
C GLU A 67 -0.10 14.97 -16.39
N GLU A 68 0.89 15.56 -17.08
CA GLU A 68 2.24 15.01 -17.20
C GLU A 68 2.90 14.84 -15.83
N GLU A 69 2.84 15.89 -15.00
CA GLU A 69 3.46 15.88 -13.67
C GLU A 69 2.71 14.93 -12.72
N PHE A 70 1.38 14.87 -12.80
CA PHE A 70 0.57 13.91 -12.04
C PHE A 70 0.98 12.47 -12.35
N ASN A 71 1.15 12.13 -13.63
CA ASN A 71 1.59 10.80 -14.05
C ASN A 71 3.02 10.51 -13.61
N ARG A 72 3.93 11.50 -13.68
CA ARG A 72 5.30 11.38 -13.18
C ARG A 72 5.33 11.09 -11.68
N GLN A 73 4.54 11.81 -10.88
CA GLN A 73 4.44 11.62 -9.44
C GLN A 73 3.85 10.25 -9.07
N MET A 74 2.85 9.79 -9.83
CA MET A 74 2.30 8.43 -9.66
C MET A 74 3.35 7.35 -9.90
N ALA A 75 4.17 7.49 -10.96
CA ALA A 75 5.26 6.56 -11.25
C ALA A 75 6.32 6.60 -10.14
N LEU A 76 6.78 7.80 -9.76
CA LEU A 76 7.79 7.97 -8.71
C LEU A 76 7.33 7.41 -7.36
N LYS A 77 6.06 7.62 -6.99
CA LYS A 77 5.48 7.01 -5.78
C LYS A 77 5.54 5.48 -5.85
N ASN A 78 5.25 4.91 -7.01
CA ASN A 78 5.27 3.47 -7.20
C ASN A 78 6.69 2.92 -7.08
N ASP A 79 7.67 3.58 -7.68
CA ASP A 79 9.08 3.19 -7.58
C ASP A 79 9.58 3.26 -6.14
N ASN A 80 9.25 4.33 -5.41
CA ASN A 80 9.55 4.43 -3.98
C ASN A 80 8.88 3.30 -3.18
N TYR A 81 7.60 3.00 -3.44
CA TYR A 81 6.91 1.90 -2.79
C TYR A 81 7.60 0.55 -3.04
N LEU A 82 7.98 0.27 -4.30
CA LEU A 82 8.69 -0.96 -4.65
C LEU A 82 10.04 -1.05 -3.94
N SER A 83 10.80 0.04 -3.87
CA SER A 83 12.07 0.07 -3.13
C SER A 83 11.92 -0.24 -1.64
N TYR A 84 10.79 0.13 -1.02
CA TYR A 84 10.52 -0.22 0.38
C TYR A 84 10.10 -1.69 0.53
N VAL A 85 9.35 -2.22 -0.43
CA VAL A 85 8.95 -3.62 -0.47
C VAL A 85 10.14 -4.55 -0.73
N GLU A 86 11.13 -4.11 -1.51
CA GLU A 86 12.36 -4.88 -1.77
C GLU A 86 13.17 -5.19 -0.51
N GLU A 87 13.04 -4.37 0.53
CA GLU A 87 13.69 -4.56 1.83
C GLU A 87 12.87 -5.47 2.79
N MET A 88 11.71 -5.99 2.35
CA MET A 88 10.90 -6.89 3.17
C MET A 88 11.57 -8.24 3.36
N ASP A 89 11.46 -8.77 4.57
CA ASP A 89 11.89 -10.11 4.91
C ASP A 89 10.76 -10.92 5.59
N GLU A 90 11.09 -12.11 6.08
CA GLU A 90 10.14 -13.01 6.74
C GLU A 90 9.52 -12.44 8.03
N ASN A 91 10.13 -11.42 8.65
CA ASN A 91 9.57 -10.76 9.84
C ASN A 91 8.33 -9.93 9.52
N GLU A 92 8.09 -9.63 8.24
CA GLU A 92 6.91 -8.90 7.78
C GLU A 92 5.66 -9.80 7.64
N ILE A 93 5.84 -11.12 7.74
CA ILE A 93 4.73 -12.08 7.70
C ILE A 93 3.91 -11.94 8.98
N LEU A 94 2.59 -11.79 8.83
CA LEU A 94 1.72 -11.60 9.98
C LEU A 94 1.68 -12.84 10.88
N PRO A 95 1.59 -12.65 12.22
CA PRO A 95 1.54 -13.76 13.16
C PRO A 95 0.43 -14.76 12.83
N GLY A 96 0.79 -16.04 12.79
CA GLY A 96 -0.15 -17.13 12.53
C GLY A 96 -0.38 -17.46 11.06
N VAL A 97 0.02 -16.60 10.11
CA VAL A 97 -0.09 -16.89 8.66
C VAL A 97 0.65 -18.18 8.27
N PRO A 98 1.92 -18.42 8.66
CA PRO A 98 2.60 -19.66 8.32
C PRO A 98 1.85 -20.89 8.83
N LYS A 99 1.34 -20.83 10.06
CA LYS A 99 0.56 -21.92 10.69
C LYS A 99 -0.73 -22.21 9.92
N VAL A 100 -1.47 -21.17 9.51
CA VAL A 100 -2.73 -21.32 8.77
C VAL A 100 -2.46 -21.89 7.38
N LEU A 101 -1.44 -21.40 6.68
CA LEU A 101 -1.08 -21.91 5.36
C LEU A 101 -0.63 -23.38 5.40
N SER A 102 0.16 -23.78 6.41
CA SER A 102 0.52 -25.18 6.63
C SER A 102 -0.71 -26.06 6.86
N TYR A 103 -1.62 -25.64 7.74
CA TYR A 103 -2.84 -26.39 8.04
C TYR A 103 -3.73 -26.60 6.80
N LEU A 104 -3.94 -25.54 6.00
CA LEU A 104 -4.76 -25.59 4.77
C LEU A 104 -4.11 -26.40 3.65
N LYS A 105 -2.79 -26.60 3.69
CA LYS A 105 -2.09 -27.46 2.72
C LYS A 105 -2.24 -28.94 3.07
N GLU A 106 -2.39 -29.25 4.35
CA GLU A 106 -2.49 -30.61 4.87
C GLU A 106 -3.93 -31.16 4.91
N ASN A 107 -4.96 -30.31 4.72
CA ASN A 107 -6.39 -30.64 4.88
C ASN A 107 -7.26 -30.06 3.76
#